data_AF-A0A4S8KYC5-F1
#
_entry.id   AF-A0A4S8KYC5-F1
#
_cell.length_a   1.000
_cell.length_b   1.000
_cell.length_c   1.000
_cell.angle_alpha   90.00
_cell.angle_beta   90.00
_cell.angle_gamma   90.00
#
_symmetry.space_group_name_H-M   'P 1'
#
loop_
_entity.id
_entity.type
_entity.pdbx_description
1 polymer ?
#
loop_
_entity_poly.entity_id
_entity_poly.type
_entity_poly.pdbx_seq_one_letter_code
_entity_poly.pdbx_strand_id
1 'polypeptide(L)' 'RIVFLPPYSPHLNPIEESFSSVKAHIRRNWQAAQDSEQPEIYLLEAASTVTSEKARGWIRHSGYI' A
#
# COMPACT_ATOMS: atom_id res chain seq x y z
N ARG A 1 -19.91 9.03 3.53
CA ARG A 1 -19.87 9.78 2.25
C ARG A 1 -19.24 8.87 1.22
N ILE A 2 -19.81 8.75 0.02
CA ILE A 2 -19.20 8.05 -1.12
C ILE A 2 -18.53 9.11 -2.00
N VAL A 3 -17.33 8.81 -2.52
CA VAL A 3 -16.59 9.67 -3.46
C VAL A 3 -16.40 8.88 -4.74
N PHE A 4 -16.93 9.39 -5.85
CA PHE A 4 -16.73 8.80 -7.17
C PHE A 4 -15.45 9.35 -7.81
N LEU A 5 -14.65 8.48 -8.41
CA LEU A 5 -13.42 8.84 -9.10
C LEU A 5 -13.64 8.82 -10.62
N PRO A 6 -13.04 9.75 -11.37
CA PRO A 6 -12.97 9.62 -12.83
C PRO A 6 -12.21 8.35 -13.23
N PRO A 7 -12.55 7.74 -14.38
CA PRO A 7 -11.79 6.62 -14.93
C PRO A 7 -10.29 6.94 -15.04
N TYR A 8 -9.45 5.92 -14.87
CA TYR A 8 -7.97 6.01 -15.02
C TYR A 8 -7.31 7.12 -14.18
N SER A 9 -7.86 7.43 -13.00
CA SER A 9 -7.32 8.45 -12.09
C SER A 9 -6.70 7.83 -10.82
N PRO A 10 -5.65 7.00 -10.94
CA PRO A 10 -5.05 6.34 -9.78
C PRO A 10 -4.43 7.32 -8.78
N HIS A 11 -4.00 8.50 -9.25
CA HIS A 11 -3.47 9.58 -8.42
C HIS A 11 -4.49 10.14 -7.41
N LEU A 12 -5.79 9.90 -7.64
CA LEU A 12 -6.86 10.26 -6.71
C LEU A 12 -7.20 9.12 -5.74
N ASN A 13 -6.52 7.98 -5.78
CA ASN A 13 -6.83 6.84 -4.92
C ASN A 13 -5.65 6.48 -4.00
N PRO A 14 -5.67 6.87 -2.71
CA PRO A 14 -4.52 6.73 -1.80
C PRO A 14 -4.12 5.27 -1.51
N ILE A 15 -4.95 4.30 -1.90
CA ILE A 15 -4.60 2.88 -1.80
C ILE A 15 -3.47 2.49 -2.76
N GLU A 16 -3.28 3.24 -3.86
CA GLU A 16 -2.24 2.96 -4.86
C GLU A 16 -0.83 3.09 -4.26
N GLU A 17 -0.58 4.16 -3.51
CA GLU A 17 0.68 4.33 -2.77
C GLU A 17 0.85 3.27 -1.67
N SER A 18 -0.25 2.87 -1.03
CA SER A 18 -0.24 1.79 -0.03
C SER A 18 0.22 0.47 -0.64
N PHE A 19 -0.36 0.07 -1.78
CA PHE A 19 0.08 -1.11 -2.52
C PHE A 19 1.51 -0.97 -3.04
N SER A 20 1.92 0.22 -3.47
CA SER A 20 3.30 0.48 -3.86
C SER A 20 4.28 0.23 -2.70
N SER A 21 3.97 0.71 -1.50
CA SER A 21 4.78 0.49 -0.29
C SER A 21 4.93 -1.00 0.06
N VAL A 22 3.82 -1.74 0.06
CA VAL A 22 3.83 -3.19 0.36
C VAL A 22 4.63 -3.95 -0.70
N LYS A 23 4.36 -3.70 -2.00
CA LYS A 23 5.11 -4.32 -3.11
C LYS A 23 6.60 -4.00 -3.04
N ALA A 24 6.98 -2.77 -2.68
CA ALA A 24 8.38 -2.38 -2.54
C ALA A 24 9.06 -3.14 -1.39
N HIS A 25 8.36 -3.36 -0.28
CA HIS A 25 8.87 -4.19 0.81
C HIS A 25 9.09 -5.64 0.36
N ILE A 26 8.06 -6.26 -0.24
CA ILE A 26 8.14 -7.65 -0.73
C ILE A 26 9.29 -7.80 -1.73
N ARG A 27 9.44 -6.88 -2.68
CA ARG A 27 10.53 -6.92 -3.69
C ARG A 27 11.91 -6.80 -3.08
N ARG A 28 12.09 -5.98 -2.04
CA ARG A 28 13.37 -5.85 -1.33
C ARG A 28 13.72 -7.11 -0.56
N ASN A 29 12.71 -7.81 -0.05
CA ASN A 29 12.84 -9.02 0.76
C ASN A 29 12.35 -10.27 0.01
N TRP A 30 12.58 -10.31 -1.31
CA TRP A 30 11.90 -11.28 -2.18
C TRP A 30 12.24 -12.74 -1.85
N GLN A 31 13.44 -13.03 -1.35
CA GLN A 31 13.85 -14.37 -0.93
C GLN A 31 13.00 -14.84 0.25
N ALA A 32 12.91 -14.01 1.30
CA ALA A 32 12.05 -14.31 2.46
C ALA A 32 10.57 -14.44 2.07
N ALA A 33 10.10 -13.64 1.12
CA ALA A 33 8.74 -13.74 0.60
C ALA A 33 8.49 -15.06 -0.15
N GLN A 34 9.47 -15.51 -0.95
CA GLN A 34 9.38 -16.72 -1.76
C GLN A 34 9.53 -18.00 -0.93
N ASP A 35 10.40 -17.97 0.08
CA ASP A 35 10.72 -19.12 0.92
C ASP A 35 9.82 -19.23 2.16
N SER A 36 8.87 -18.30 2.36
CA SER A 36 7.95 -18.33 3.49
C SER A 36 7.00 -19.52 3.41
N GLU A 37 6.96 -20.33 4.46
CA GLU A 37 5.96 -21.39 4.64
C GLU A 37 4.56 -20.82 4.95
N GLN A 38 4.46 -19.54 5.32
CA GLN A 38 3.22 -18.83 5.66
C GLN A 38 3.14 -17.49 4.91
N PRO A 39 2.91 -17.50 3.58
CA PRO A 39 2.94 -16.31 2.74
C PRO A 39 1.88 -15.27 3.12
N GLU A 40 0.74 -15.67 3.67
CA GLU A 40 -0.30 -14.78 4.18
C GLU A 40 0.13 -13.99 5.42
N ILE A 41 0.87 -14.63 6.35
CA ILE A 41 1.42 -13.95 7.53
C ILE A 41 2.50 -12.97 7.10
N TYR A 42 3.38 -13.40 6.19
CA TYR A 42 4.40 -12.52 5.60
C TYR A 42 3.77 -11.30 4.89
N LEU A 43 2.65 -11.49 4.19
CA LEU A 43 1.92 -10.39 3.57
C LEU A 43 1.35 -9.42 4.61
N LEU A 44 0.82 -9.91 5.73
CA LEU A 44 0.35 -9.06 6.85
C LEU A 44 1.51 -8.27 7.47
N GLU A 45 2.69 -8.89 7.62
CA GLU A 45 3.90 -8.21 8.08
C GLU A 45 4.34 -7.14 7.08
N ALA A 46 4.35 -7.44 5.78
CA ALA A 46 4.65 -6.45 4.75
C ALA A 46 3.63 -5.29 4.73
N ALA A 47 2.36 -5.57 5.04
CA ALA A 47 1.32 -4.56 5.19
C ALA A 47 1.60 -3.59 6.35
N SER A 48 2.35 -4.01 7.37
CA SER A 48 2.79 -3.11 8.47
C SER A 48 3.66 -1.94 8.00
N THR A 49 4.21 -2.00 6.77
CA THR A 49 4.93 -0.86 6.17
C THR A 49 4.04 0.35 5.88
N VAL A 50 2.72 0.17 5.87
CA VAL A 50 1.71 1.22 5.77
C VAL A 50 1.49 1.81 7.17
N THR A 51 2.30 2.80 7.51
CA THR A 51 2.17 3.52 8.79
C THR A 51 1.07 4.57 8.73
N SER A 52 0.57 5.00 9.89
CA SER A 52 -0.43 6.08 9.99
C SER A 52 0.08 7.41 9.41
N GLU A 53 1.37 7.69 9.55
CA GLU A 53 2.02 8.86 8.97
C GLU A 53 2.01 8.81 7.44
N LYS A 54 2.41 7.68 6.85
CA LYS A 54 2.36 7.46 5.39
C LYS A 54 0.93 7.55 4.87
N ALA A 55 -0.02 6.88 5.52
CA ALA A 55 -1.42 6.91 5.13
C ALA A 55 -1.96 8.34 5.11
N ARG A 56 -1.66 9.15 6.15
CA ARG A 56 -2.03 10.58 6.17
C ARG A 56 -1.37 11.34 5.02
N GLY A 57 -0.10 11.08 4.73
CA GLY A 57 0.61 11.68 3.60
C GLY A 57 -0.04 11.38 2.26
N TRP A 58 -0.45 10.13 2.02
CA TRP A 58 -1.07 9.72 0.76
C TRP A 58 -2.50 10.25 0.62
N ILE A 59 -3.29 10.28 1.69
CA ILE A 59 -4.63 10.90 1.68
C ILE A 59 -4.53 12.40 1.33
N ARG A 60 -3.51 13.11 1.85
CA ARG A 60 -3.23 14.50 1.47
C ARG A 60 -2.79 14.61 0.02
N HIS A 61 -1.90 13.72 -0.43
CA HIS A 61 -1.42 13.70 -1.81
C HIS A 61 -2.56 13.49 -2.83
N SER A 62 -3.54 12.65 -2.49
CA SER A 62 -4.78 12.46 -3.28
C SER A 62 -5.81 13.59 -3.13
N GLY A 63 -5.54 14.62 -2.33
CA GLY A 63 -6.37 15.84 -2.21
C GLY A 63 -7.57 15.73 -1.27
N TYR A 64 -7.56 14.80 -0.31
CA TYR A 64 -8.71 14.59 0.60
C TYR A 64 -8.60 15.29 1.95
N ILE A 65 -7.40 15.67 2.37
CA ILE A 65 -7.11 16.39 3.63
C ILE A 65 -6.00 17.42 3.44
#